data_AF-A0A2Z5ECP8-F1
#
_entry.id   AF-A0A2Z5ECP8-F1
#
_cell.length_a   1.000
_cell.length_b   1.000
_cell.length_c   1.000
_cell.angle_alpha   90.00
_cell.angle_beta   90.00
_cell.angle_gamma   90.00
#
_symmetry.space_group_name_H-M   'P 1'
#
loop_
_entity.id
_entity.type
_entity.pdbx_description
1 polymer ?
#
loop_
_entity_poly.entity_id
_entity_poly.type
_entity_poly.pdbx_seq_one_letter_code
_entity_poly.pdbx_strand_id
1 'polypeptide(L)'
;MEAARDAAISSFENLLDETERDEFRMRASGYLSGPMWSERDNSWHPNYAGEKSRNWVAWRAHELGWTPERFAEFDRRVPDRGRNEHRIERIGKKYQWIAYHELTGRLSDIALFGKSHRPDPGLYEGPWQASSRDMDPTILITRTEQRDSSKQGPTWWSPHCPRLQSDPPRARIAWMQDRTRDIPNVAEQIEVTDPDGKRWLVLDINAGRRQWALFEGQRLIHRTTWHKVKSLIVASRDADRLVTRLNRQEHQRDHPPEVSLNYYAYLGEYPWHPSYGEIEDGEDIGATRPITVYPTVADMRSERAGHNYSIEDSFDLTFPAPSIVRGLGLRLANGYALNFVDAGGTVRFQDPSAEQKGFSGAVVDRDATLAYCQENDLELVWTLTGEKSVHGGRPHGHAWGGMLEYWGIYRLSSSQLSGTLEFGEKHPRPEQLEELLANP
;
A
#
# COMPACT_ATOMS: atom_id res chain seq x y z
N MET A 1 27.34 40.14 0.41
CA MET A 1 26.71 39.82 1.71
C MET A 1 27.19 38.44 2.17
N GLU A 2 27.01 37.40 1.35
CA GLU A 2 27.52 36.03 1.61
C GLU A 2 29.03 35.97 1.91
N ALA A 3 29.88 36.60 1.09
CA ALA A 3 31.33 36.59 1.33
C ALA A 3 31.75 37.23 2.68
N ALA A 4 30.99 38.22 3.17
CA ALA A 4 31.25 38.83 4.47
C ALA A 4 30.76 37.95 5.63
N ARG A 5 29.63 37.25 5.43
CA ARG A 5 29.12 36.23 6.36
C ARG A 5 30.11 35.09 6.52
N ASP A 6 30.57 34.51 5.41
CA ASP A 6 31.45 33.35 5.43
C ASP A 6 32.82 33.68 6.05
N ALA A 7 33.31 34.90 5.82
CA ALA A 7 34.50 35.44 6.48
C ALA A 7 34.30 35.63 8.00
N ALA A 8 33.13 36.09 8.44
CA ALA A 8 32.80 36.25 9.86
C ALA A 8 32.65 34.89 10.57
N ILE A 9 31.98 33.91 9.94
CA ILE A 9 31.87 32.53 10.45
C ILE A 9 33.27 31.91 10.57
N SER A 10 34.11 32.05 9.55
CA SER A 10 35.49 31.55 9.59
C SER A 10 36.33 32.21 10.68
N SER A 11 36.14 33.52 10.89
CA SER A 11 36.84 34.25 11.96
C SER A 11 36.39 33.79 13.35
N PHE A 12 35.09 33.47 13.51
CA PHE A 12 34.55 32.92 14.74
C PHE A 12 35.08 31.50 15.01
N GLU A 13 35.08 30.60 14.01
CA GLU A 13 35.61 29.24 14.18
C GLU A 13 37.09 29.22 14.65
N ASN A 14 37.89 30.20 14.21
CA ASN A 14 39.29 30.33 14.62
C ASN A 14 39.48 30.70 16.10
N LEU A 15 38.44 31.20 16.78
CA LEU A 15 38.46 31.54 18.21
C LEU A 15 38.09 30.36 19.10
N LEU A 16 37.51 29.31 18.53
CA LEU A 16 37.03 28.13 19.24
C LEU A 16 38.14 27.09 19.35
N ASP A 17 38.15 26.31 20.44
CA ASP A 17 38.96 25.10 20.52
C ASP A 17 38.39 23.96 19.64
N GLU A 18 39.05 22.79 19.62
CA GLU A 18 38.61 21.67 18.76
C GLU A 18 37.22 21.15 19.13
N THR A 19 36.88 21.10 20.42
CA THR A 19 35.59 20.61 20.91
C THR A 19 34.50 21.64 20.62
N GLU A 20 34.79 22.91 20.86
CA GLU A 20 33.88 24.03 20.60
C GLU A 20 33.62 24.22 19.09
N ARG A 21 34.64 24.03 18.23
CA ARG A 21 34.45 24.04 16.77
C ARG A 21 33.53 22.92 16.33
N ASP A 22 33.70 21.73 16.87
CA ASP A 22 32.84 20.60 16.54
C ASP A 22 31.40 20.85 17.02
N GLU A 23 31.19 21.36 18.24
CA GLU A 23 29.86 21.76 18.71
C GLU A 23 29.24 22.87 17.83
N PHE A 24 30.02 23.89 17.47
CA PHE A 24 29.57 24.96 16.60
C PHE A 24 29.14 24.45 15.22
N ARG A 25 29.96 23.58 14.61
CA ARG A 25 29.64 22.94 13.33
C ARG A 25 28.43 22.03 13.42
N MET A 26 28.24 21.36 14.56
CA MET A 26 27.11 20.48 14.82
C MET A 26 25.79 21.20 15.03
N ARG A 27 25.80 22.29 15.80
CA ARG A 27 24.57 22.88 16.33
C ARG A 27 24.20 24.24 15.74
N ALA A 28 25.17 25.02 15.25
CA ALA A 28 24.96 26.44 14.96
C ALA A 28 25.32 26.85 13.53
N SER A 29 26.38 26.28 12.93
CA SER A 29 26.88 26.73 11.63
C SER A 29 25.83 26.65 10.52
N GLY A 30 25.00 25.61 10.53
CA GLY A 30 23.88 25.41 9.60
C GLY A 30 22.84 26.51 9.64
N TYR A 31 22.39 26.86 10.83
CA TYR A 31 21.42 27.93 11.05
C TYR A 31 22.00 29.29 10.65
N LEU A 32 23.24 29.57 11.07
CA LEU A 32 23.95 30.82 10.76
C LEU A 32 24.29 30.97 9.28
N SER A 33 24.36 29.88 8.52
CA SER A 33 24.69 29.91 7.09
C SER A 33 23.43 29.98 6.20
N GLY A 34 22.25 29.64 6.72
CA GLY A 34 20.99 29.64 5.97
C GLY A 34 19.87 30.38 6.71
N PRO A 35 19.05 29.68 7.53
CA PRO A 35 17.77 30.20 8.04
C PRO A 35 17.83 31.51 8.81
N MET A 36 18.97 31.86 9.43
CA MET A 36 19.17 33.16 10.08
C MET A 36 19.00 34.35 9.12
N TRP A 37 19.31 34.16 7.83
CA TRP A 37 19.38 35.23 6.84
C TRP A 37 18.28 35.14 5.76
N SER A 38 17.62 34.00 5.63
CA SER A 38 16.56 33.74 4.66
C SER A 38 15.63 32.66 5.19
N GLU A 39 14.35 32.97 5.37
CA GLU A 39 13.33 31.97 5.76
C GLU A 39 13.14 30.87 4.69
N ARG A 40 13.71 31.04 3.49
CA ARG A 40 13.64 30.05 2.39
C ARG A 40 14.84 29.11 2.35
N ASP A 41 15.87 29.36 3.16
CA ASP A 41 17.10 28.57 3.16
C ASP A 41 17.01 27.49 4.23
N ASN A 42 17.25 26.23 3.85
CA ASN A 42 17.26 25.10 4.78
C ASN A 42 18.50 25.15 5.67
N SER A 43 18.34 24.82 6.95
CA SER A 43 19.46 24.62 7.86
C SER A 43 20.32 23.45 7.38
N TRP A 44 21.64 23.68 7.22
CA TRP A 44 22.57 22.60 6.91
C TRP A 44 23.05 21.92 8.20
N HIS A 45 22.73 20.65 8.39
CA HIS A 45 23.23 19.88 9.54
C HIS A 45 24.41 19.01 9.11
N PRO A 46 25.42 18.81 9.98
CA PRO A 46 26.50 17.88 9.65
C PRO A 46 25.93 16.50 9.39
N ASN A 47 26.35 15.95 8.27
CA ASN A 47 25.94 14.61 7.86
C ASN A 47 27.00 13.60 8.31
N TYR A 48 26.56 12.59 9.05
CA TYR A 48 27.41 11.45 9.42
C TYR A 48 27.50 10.42 8.27
N ALA A 49 26.77 10.60 7.17
CA ALA A 49 26.95 9.81 5.96
C ALA A 49 28.24 10.22 5.26
N GLY A 50 29.22 9.31 5.23
CA GLY A 50 30.49 9.57 4.56
C GLY A 50 31.59 8.59 4.92
N GLU A 51 32.80 8.93 4.52
CA GLU A 51 33.99 8.09 4.66
C GLU A 51 34.30 7.76 6.13
N LYS A 52 34.14 8.71 7.05
CA LYS A 52 34.39 8.50 8.49
C LYS A 52 33.54 7.35 9.05
N SER A 53 32.25 7.31 8.74
CA SER A 53 31.34 6.24 9.16
C SER A 53 31.69 4.89 8.52
N ARG A 54 32.09 4.89 7.25
CA ARG A 54 32.56 3.68 6.56
C ARG A 54 33.84 3.13 7.18
N ASN A 55 34.78 4.01 7.52
CA ASN A 55 36.04 3.65 8.19
C ASN A 55 35.78 3.15 9.61
N TRP A 56 34.85 3.78 10.33
CA TRP A 56 34.42 3.32 11.65
C TRP A 56 33.82 1.92 11.57
N VAL A 57 32.93 1.64 10.62
CA VAL A 57 32.33 0.30 10.42
C VAL A 57 33.41 -0.73 10.08
N ALA A 58 34.36 -0.39 9.21
CA ALA A 58 35.47 -1.29 8.86
C ALA A 58 36.36 -1.58 10.08
N TRP A 59 36.79 -0.54 10.79
CA TRP A 59 37.57 -0.67 12.02
C TRP A 59 36.82 -1.51 13.07
N ARG A 60 35.54 -1.23 13.28
CA ARG A 60 34.72 -1.94 14.27
C ARG A 60 34.52 -3.41 13.91
N ALA A 61 34.36 -3.73 12.61
CA ALA A 61 34.31 -5.12 12.15
C ALA A 61 35.59 -5.89 12.49
N HIS A 62 36.76 -5.24 12.37
CA HIS A 62 38.04 -5.82 12.79
C HIS A 62 38.14 -6.01 14.31
N GLU A 63 37.75 -5.01 15.09
CA GLU A 63 37.70 -5.08 16.55
C GLU A 63 36.80 -6.20 17.08
N LEU A 64 35.65 -6.43 16.42
CA LEU A 64 34.75 -7.53 16.74
C LEU A 64 35.36 -8.91 16.47
N GLY A 65 36.46 -8.98 15.72
CA GLY A 65 37.24 -10.20 15.51
C GLY A 65 37.32 -10.68 14.06
N TRP A 66 36.82 -9.91 13.09
CA TRP A 66 37.10 -10.20 11.69
C TRP A 66 38.57 -9.90 11.38
N THR A 67 39.29 -10.91 10.88
CA THR A 67 40.70 -10.75 10.45
C THR A 67 40.91 -11.49 9.14
N PRO A 68 41.83 -11.03 8.27
CA PRO A 68 42.15 -11.74 7.04
C PRO A 68 42.52 -13.21 7.26
N GLU A 69 43.27 -13.49 8.32
CA GLU A 69 43.73 -14.82 8.70
C GLU A 69 42.58 -15.76 9.03
N ARG A 70 41.50 -15.25 9.62
CA ARG A 70 40.32 -16.06 9.99
C ARG A 70 39.36 -16.27 8.84
N PHE A 71 39.10 -15.22 8.04
CA PHE A 71 37.91 -15.22 7.18
C PHE A 71 38.15 -14.77 5.73
N ALA A 72 39.30 -14.18 5.36
CA ALA A 72 39.49 -13.68 3.99
C ALA A 72 39.57 -14.80 2.95
N GLU A 73 40.06 -15.99 3.29
CA GLU A 73 40.02 -17.14 2.38
C GLU A 73 38.58 -17.57 2.07
N PHE A 74 37.73 -17.68 3.11
CA PHE A 74 36.31 -17.99 2.95
C PHE A 74 35.60 -16.89 2.15
N ASP A 75 35.74 -15.64 2.57
CA ASP A 75 35.04 -14.49 1.97
C ASP A 75 35.36 -14.31 0.48
N ARG A 76 36.60 -14.65 0.05
CA ARG A 76 36.99 -14.61 -1.38
C ARG A 76 36.36 -15.73 -2.22
N ARG A 77 35.96 -16.84 -1.59
CA ARG A 77 35.31 -17.97 -2.27
C ARG A 77 33.79 -17.83 -2.34
N VAL A 78 33.20 -16.96 -1.53
CA VAL A 78 31.75 -16.69 -1.59
C VAL A 78 31.45 -16.00 -2.92
N PRO A 79 30.61 -16.59 -3.78
CA PRO A 79 30.28 -16.01 -5.08
C PRO A 79 29.53 -14.70 -4.90
N ASP A 80 29.93 -13.67 -5.66
CA ASP A 80 29.15 -12.45 -5.78
C ASP A 80 27.88 -12.75 -6.59
N ARG A 81 26.71 -12.58 -5.95
CA ARG A 81 25.41 -12.77 -6.58
C ARG A 81 24.72 -11.43 -6.89
N GLY A 82 25.48 -10.35 -6.87
CA GLY A 82 24.99 -9.00 -7.11
C GLY A 82 24.27 -8.40 -5.89
N ARG A 83 23.67 -7.23 -6.10
CA ARG A 83 23.04 -6.43 -5.03
C ARG A 83 21.65 -6.89 -4.62
N ASN A 84 21.06 -7.86 -5.31
CA ASN A 84 19.66 -8.25 -5.15
C ASN A 84 19.47 -9.67 -4.60
N GLU A 85 20.56 -10.43 -4.40
CA GLU A 85 20.52 -11.80 -3.86
C GLU A 85 21.44 -11.88 -2.63
N HIS A 86 20.84 -12.06 -1.46
CA HIS A 86 21.53 -12.01 -0.15
C HIS A 86 21.44 -13.32 0.64
N ARG A 87 21.05 -14.43 -0.02
CA ARG A 87 20.88 -15.74 0.63
C ARG A 87 22.20 -16.28 1.17
N ILE A 88 23.30 -15.95 0.50
CA ILE A 88 24.65 -16.32 0.89
C ILE A 88 25.43 -15.02 1.04
N GLU A 89 25.96 -14.78 2.25
CA GLU A 89 26.78 -13.61 2.54
C GLU A 89 28.16 -14.00 3.05
N ARG A 90 29.14 -13.11 2.76
CA ARG A 90 30.48 -13.15 3.34
C ARG A 90 30.41 -12.97 4.85
N ILE A 91 31.27 -13.67 5.61
CA ILE A 91 31.41 -13.50 7.05
C ILE A 91 31.75 -12.05 7.36
N GLY A 92 32.67 -11.43 6.61
CA GLY A 92 33.00 -10.01 6.78
C GLY A 92 31.81 -9.07 6.64
N LYS A 93 30.83 -9.39 5.79
CA LYS A 93 29.60 -8.58 5.66
C LYS A 93 28.73 -8.67 6.93
N LYS A 94 28.67 -9.83 7.58
CA LYS A 94 27.97 -9.98 8.87
C LYS A 94 28.60 -9.11 9.97
N TYR A 95 29.93 -9.09 10.05
CA TYR A 95 30.64 -8.20 10.98
C TYR A 95 30.41 -6.72 10.66
N GLN A 96 30.38 -6.36 9.36
CA GLN A 96 30.04 -5.01 8.92
C GLN A 96 28.60 -4.63 9.29
N TRP A 97 27.63 -5.55 9.21
CA TRP A 97 26.25 -5.31 9.66
C TRP A 97 26.17 -5.05 11.16
N ILE A 98 26.82 -5.89 11.99
CA ILE A 98 26.87 -5.68 13.44
C ILE A 98 27.45 -4.30 13.76
N ALA A 99 28.59 -3.96 13.16
CA ALA A 99 29.20 -2.65 13.31
C ALA A 99 28.25 -1.53 12.82
N TYR A 100 27.65 -1.67 11.64
CA TYR A 100 26.74 -0.68 11.09
C TYR A 100 25.55 -0.40 12.03
N HIS A 101 24.87 -1.43 12.54
CA HIS A 101 23.77 -1.23 13.49
C HIS A 101 24.24 -0.67 14.83
N GLU A 102 25.46 -1.01 15.29
CA GLU A 102 26.07 -0.38 16.46
C GLU A 102 26.30 1.12 16.23
N LEU A 103 26.81 1.51 15.06
CA LEU A 103 26.98 2.92 14.70
C LEU A 103 25.64 3.65 14.66
N THR A 104 24.62 3.05 14.03
CA THR A 104 23.27 3.62 13.97
C THR A 104 22.70 3.86 15.37
N GLY A 105 22.86 2.89 16.29
CA GLY A 105 22.44 3.05 17.69
C GLY A 105 23.21 4.14 18.42
N ARG A 106 24.52 4.25 18.21
CA ARG A 106 25.31 5.35 18.79
C ARG A 106 24.88 6.71 18.27
N LEU A 107 24.63 6.82 16.96
CA LEU A 107 24.18 8.06 16.35
C LEU A 107 22.77 8.43 16.81
N SER A 108 21.88 7.47 17.04
CA SER A 108 20.53 7.76 17.53
C SER A 108 20.51 8.39 18.93
N ASP A 109 21.53 8.15 19.75
CA ASP A 109 21.60 8.72 21.11
C ASP A 109 22.14 10.16 21.13
N ILE A 110 22.88 10.57 20.10
CA ILE A 110 23.66 11.83 20.12
C ILE A 110 23.30 12.81 19.00
N ALA A 111 22.70 12.32 17.92
CA ALA A 111 22.40 13.10 16.73
C ALA A 111 20.89 13.31 16.57
N LEU A 112 20.53 14.45 15.99
CA LEU A 112 19.16 14.68 15.53
C LEU A 112 18.92 13.89 14.24
N PHE A 113 17.71 13.36 14.11
CA PHE A 113 17.27 12.58 12.97
C PHE A 113 16.59 13.47 11.93
N GLY A 114 17.22 13.61 10.76
CA GLY A 114 16.66 14.33 9.62
C GLY A 114 15.79 13.43 8.74
N LYS A 115 14.56 13.86 8.42
CA LYS A 115 13.74 13.27 7.35
C LYS A 115 13.88 14.13 6.10
N SER A 116 13.95 13.53 4.90
CA SER A 116 14.05 14.26 3.63
C SER A 116 12.89 15.24 3.36
N HIS A 117 11.76 15.08 4.05
CA HIS A 117 10.54 15.88 3.89
C HIS A 117 10.27 16.81 5.08
N ARG A 118 11.11 16.82 6.13
CA ARG A 118 11.00 17.79 7.23
C ARG A 118 12.14 18.81 7.13
N PRO A 119 11.84 20.11 7.24
CA PRO A 119 12.87 21.15 7.15
C PRO A 119 13.86 21.06 8.32
N ASP A 120 13.39 20.64 9.50
CA ASP A 120 14.20 20.54 10.71
C ASP A 120 14.36 19.08 11.19
N PRO A 121 15.58 18.67 11.60
CA PRO A 121 15.82 17.37 12.18
C PRO A 121 15.24 17.29 13.60
N GLY A 122 14.63 16.16 13.93
CA GLY A 122 13.98 15.91 15.22
C GLY A 122 14.80 14.99 16.12
N LEU A 123 14.26 14.67 17.29
CA LEU A 123 14.81 13.58 18.11
C LEU A 123 14.56 12.23 17.43
N TYR A 124 15.50 11.30 17.61
CA TYR A 124 15.27 9.92 17.25
C TYR A 124 14.27 9.30 18.23
N GLU A 125 13.19 8.75 17.70
CA GLU A 125 12.09 8.12 18.45
C GLU A 125 12.15 6.60 18.33
N GLY A 126 12.75 6.08 17.24
CA GLY A 126 12.99 4.66 17.12
C GLY A 126 13.29 4.15 15.71
N PRO A 127 13.50 2.82 15.59
CA PRO A 127 14.15 2.20 14.43
C PRO A 127 13.38 2.30 13.11
N TRP A 128 12.07 2.56 13.16
CA TRP A 128 11.23 2.80 11.97
C TRP A 128 11.60 4.11 11.25
N GLN A 129 12.26 5.05 11.92
CA GLN A 129 12.69 6.31 11.31
C GLN A 129 13.93 6.10 10.43
N ALA A 130 14.84 5.20 10.83
CA ALA A 130 16.15 4.99 10.21
C ALA A 130 16.19 3.85 9.18
N SER A 131 15.04 3.35 8.72
CA SER A 131 14.97 2.22 7.78
C SER A 131 15.70 0.95 8.26
N SER A 132 15.81 0.77 9.58
CA SER A 132 16.64 -0.27 10.19
C SER A 132 15.90 -1.57 10.50
N ARG A 133 14.60 -1.61 10.18
CA ARG A 133 13.72 -2.76 10.36
C ARG A 133 13.64 -3.53 9.04
N ASP A 134 14.43 -4.60 8.94
CA ASP A 134 14.57 -5.38 7.69
C ASP A 134 13.50 -6.46 7.51
N MET A 135 12.96 -6.99 8.62
CA MET A 135 11.90 -8.00 8.63
C MET A 135 10.84 -7.61 9.67
N ASP A 136 9.58 -7.86 9.37
CA ASP A 136 8.51 -7.76 10.35
C ASP A 136 8.37 -9.09 11.11
N PRO A 137 8.80 -9.18 12.39
CA PRO A 137 8.71 -10.41 13.16
C PRO A 137 7.27 -10.77 13.56
N THR A 138 6.31 -9.88 13.31
CA THR A 138 4.90 -10.07 13.64
C THR A 138 4.10 -10.66 12.49
N ILE A 139 4.67 -10.70 11.28
CA ILE A 139 4.10 -11.40 10.11
C ILE A 139 4.75 -12.77 10.02
N LEU A 140 3.97 -13.81 10.32
CA LEU A 140 4.41 -15.21 10.30
C LEU A 140 3.90 -15.96 9.08
N ILE A 141 2.99 -15.35 8.32
CA ILE A 141 2.58 -15.82 6.99
C ILE A 141 3.78 -15.68 6.03
N THR A 142 4.14 -16.78 5.37
CA THR A 142 5.26 -16.81 4.41
C THR A 142 4.78 -16.60 2.97
N ARG A 143 3.49 -16.77 2.70
CA ARG A 143 2.81 -16.53 1.42
C ARG A 143 1.30 -16.47 1.64
N THR A 144 0.57 -15.82 0.76
CA THR A 144 -0.90 -15.87 0.74
C THR A 144 -1.39 -16.87 -0.32
N GLU A 145 -2.67 -17.27 -0.25
CA GLU A 145 -3.31 -18.03 -1.33
C GLU A 145 -3.92 -17.12 -2.42
N GLN A 146 -3.59 -15.81 -2.37
CA GLN A 146 -3.77 -14.90 -3.48
C GLN A 146 -2.99 -15.43 -4.69
N ARG A 147 -3.68 -15.67 -5.80
CA ARG A 147 -3.05 -16.07 -7.08
C ARG A 147 -3.45 -15.13 -8.19
N ASP A 148 -2.78 -15.28 -9.34
CA ASP A 148 -3.09 -14.64 -10.61
C ASP A 148 -4.61 -14.45 -10.77
N SER A 149 -5.01 -13.18 -10.72
CA SER A 149 -6.40 -12.70 -10.71
C SER A 149 -7.22 -13.32 -11.84
N SER A 150 -6.60 -13.58 -12.98
CA SER A 150 -7.30 -14.03 -14.18
C SER A 150 -7.86 -15.47 -14.11
N LYS A 151 -7.49 -16.28 -13.11
CA LYS A 151 -7.84 -17.72 -13.01
C LYS A 151 -8.61 -18.12 -11.76
N GLN A 152 -9.02 -17.17 -10.93
CA GLN A 152 -9.69 -17.49 -9.67
C GLN A 152 -11.10 -18.06 -9.88
N GLY A 153 -11.60 -18.88 -8.95
CA GLY A 153 -13.01 -19.29 -8.93
C GLY A 153 -13.93 -18.19 -8.37
N PRO A 154 -15.24 -18.45 -8.24
CA PRO A 154 -16.07 -17.70 -7.31
C PRO A 154 -15.67 -18.04 -5.87
N THR A 155 -15.74 -17.07 -4.97
CA THR A 155 -15.56 -17.25 -3.52
C THR A 155 -16.78 -16.73 -2.77
N TRP A 156 -16.90 -17.03 -1.48
CA TRP A 156 -18.03 -16.51 -0.68
C TRP A 156 -17.95 -14.99 -0.51
N TRP A 157 -16.76 -14.37 -0.59
CA TRP A 157 -16.55 -12.92 -0.55
C TRP A 157 -16.46 -12.26 -1.93
N SER A 158 -16.45 -13.04 -3.02
CA SER A 158 -16.45 -12.57 -4.41
C SER A 158 -17.22 -13.55 -5.30
N PRO A 159 -18.56 -13.57 -5.20
CA PRO A 159 -19.35 -14.61 -5.86
C PRO A 159 -19.48 -14.38 -7.38
N HIS A 160 -19.24 -13.17 -7.89
CA HIS A 160 -19.38 -12.88 -9.31
C HIS A 160 -18.26 -13.54 -10.14
N CYS A 161 -18.65 -14.53 -10.95
CA CYS A 161 -17.74 -15.28 -11.81
C CYS A 161 -18.38 -15.60 -13.18
N PRO A 162 -18.33 -14.66 -14.14
CA PRO A 162 -18.77 -14.87 -15.51
C PRO A 162 -18.12 -16.09 -16.16
N ARG A 163 -18.93 -16.94 -16.82
CA ARG A 163 -18.44 -18.07 -17.62
C ARG A 163 -18.34 -17.65 -19.08
N LEU A 164 -17.18 -17.11 -19.45
CA LEU A 164 -16.95 -16.59 -20.80
C LEU A 164 -16.67 -17.74 -21.78
N GLN A 165 -17.58 -17.92 -22.75
CA GLN A 165 -17.48 -18.93 -23.81
C GLN A 165 -16.72 -18.41 -25.02
N SER A 166 -16.12 -19.30 -25.81
CA SER A 166 -15.49 -18.91 -27.07
C SER A 166 -16.57 -18.51 -28.06
N ASP A 167 -16.56 -17.25 -28.48
CA ASP A 167 -17.58 -16.66 -29.34
C ASP A 167 -16.94 -15.88 -30.49
N PRO A 168 -17.59 -15.84 -31.68
CA PRO A 168 -17.12 -15.02 -32.78
C PRO A 168 -17.16 -13.51 -32.43
N PRO A 169 -16.37 -12.66 -33.10
CA PRO A 169 -16.22 -11.23 -32.78
C PRO A 169 -17.55 -10.49 -32.57
N ARG A 170 -18.54 -10.73 -33.45
CA ARG A 170 -19.85 -10.07 -33.37
C ARG A 170 -20.62 -10.43 -32.09
N ALA A 171 -20.55 -11.69 -31.66
CA ALA A 171 -21.16 -12.14 -30.42
C ALA A 171 -20.40 -11.63 -29.19
N ARG A 172 -19.08 -11.42 -29.30
CA ARG A 172 -18.28 -10.73 -28.27
C ARG A 172 -18.72 -9.28 -28.08
N ILE A 173 -18.91 -8.53 -29.17
CA ILE A 173 -19.41 -7.15 -29.12
C ILE A 173 -20.82 -7.10 -28.52
N ALA A 174 -21.74 -7.97 -28.97
CA ALA A 174 -23.09 -8.03 -28.42
C ALA A 174 -23.10 -8.33 -26.91
N TRP A 175 -22.23 -9.24 -26.44
CA TRP A 175 -22.05 -9.51 -25.01
C TRP A 175 -21.58 -8.28 -24.22
N MET A 176 -20.67 -7.48 -24.79
CA MET A 176 -20.17 -6.28 -24.14
C MET A 176 -21.27 -5.23 -23.99
N GLN A 177 -22.12 -5.06 -25.01
CA GLN A 177 -23.22 -4.09 -25.02
C GLN A 177 -24.42 -4.49 -24.15
N ASP A 178 -24.56 -5.78 -23.80
CA ASP A 178 -25.65 -6.27 -22.96
C ASP A 178 -25.48 -5.82 -21.50
N ARG A 179 -26.32 -4.90 -21.03
CA ARG A 179 -26.27 -4.35 -19.66
C ARG A 179 -26.84 -5.28 -18.58
N THR A 180 -27.32 -6.46 -18.96
CA THR A 180 -27.94 -7.44 -18.05
C THR A 180 -27.07 -8.67 -17.82
N ARG A 181 -26.15 -8.95 -18.74
CA ARG A 181 -25.32 -10.16 -18.74
C ARG A 181 -23.94 -9.91 -18.17
N ASP A 182 -23.50 -10.80 -17.28
CA ASP A 182 -22.16 -10.80 -16.68
C ASP A 182 -21.79 -9.46 -16.02
N ILE A 183 -22.79 -8.80 -15.42
CA ILE A 183 -22.66 -7.64 -14.53
C ILE A 183 -22.80 -8.14 -13.08
N PRO A 184 -21.95 -7.72 -12.13
CA PRO A 184 -22.07 -8.14 -10.73
C PRO A 184 -23.38 -7.66 -10.10
N ASN A 185 -24.07 -8.55 -9.38
CA ASN A 185 -25.15 -8.13 -8.48
C ASN A 185 -24.50 -7.38 -7.31
N VAL A 186 -24.78 -6.08 -7.21
CA VAL A 186 -24.13 -5.20 -6.22
C VAL A 186 -24.38 -5.67 -4.79
N ALA A 187 -25.61 -6.07 -4.45
CA ALA A 187 -25.94 -6.52 -3.10
C ALA A 187 -25.11 -7.75 -2.71
N GLU A 188 -24.93 -8.69 -3.64
CA GLU A 188 -24.11 -9.90 -3.45
C GLU A 188 -22.60 -9.62 -3.47
N GLN A 189 -22.16 -8.43 -3.90
CA GLN A 189 -20.76 -8.01 -3.82
C GLN A 189 -20.46 -7.18 -2.56
N ILE A 190 -21.46 -6.61 -1.90
CA ILE A 190 -21.29 -5.79 -0.70
C ILE A 190 -21.66 -6.58 0.57
N GLU A 191 -22.79 -7.28 0.57
CA GLU A 191 -23.25 -8.09 1.70
C GLU A 191 -23.06 -9.57 1.37
N VAL A 192 -22.15 -10.22 2.09
CA VAL A 192 -21.79 -11.63 1.86
C VAL A 192 -22.00 -12.46 3.12
N THR A 193 -22.15 -13.76 2.96
CA THR A 193 -22.28 -14.72 4.08
C THR A 193 -21.21 -15.78 3.94
N ASP A 194 -20.46 -16.02 5.02
CA ASP A 194 -19.44 -17.05 5.04
C ASP A 194 -20.05 -18.47 5.16
N PRO A 195 -19.24 -19.54 5.00
CA PRO A 195 -19.73 -20.91 5.11
C PRO A 195 -20.36 -21.27 6.47
N ASP A 196 -20.04 -20.52 7.54
CA ASP A 196 -20.56 -20.73 8.89
C ASP A 196 -21.87 -19.94 9.13
N GLY A 197 -22.35 -19.20 8.13
CA GLY A 197 -23.59 -18.43 8.17
C GLY A 197 -23.45 -17.02 8.77
N LYS A 198 -22.23 -16.56 9.04
CA LYS A 198 -21.98 -15.21 9.54
C LYS A 198 -22.00 -14.22 8.38
N ARG A 199 -22.61 -13.06 8.61
CA ARG A 199 -22.77 -11.99 7.62
C ARG A 199 -21.64 -10.98 7.71
N TRP A 200 -21.14 -10.59 6.56
CA TRP A 200 -20.00 -9.68 6.40
C TRP A 200 -20.31 -8.59 5.39
N LEU A 201 -19.65 -7.45 5.55
CA LEU A 201 -19.59 -6.37 4.58
C LEU A 201 -18.25 -6.41 3.87
N VAL A 202 -18.24 -6.43 2.54
CA VAL A 202 -17.04 -6.26 1.73
C VAL A 202 -16.66 -4.79 1.73
N LEU A 203 -15.46 -4.48 2.23
CA LEU A 203 -14.93 -3.12 2.30
C LEU A 203 -14.06 -2.79 1.09
N ASP A 204 -13.31 -3.78 0.61
CA ASP A 204 -12.39 -3.64 -0.51
C ASP A 204 -12.34 -4.95 -1.30
N ILE A 205 -12.43 -4.86 -2.62
CA ILE A 205 -12.06 -5.96 -3.52
C ILE A 205 -11.70 -5.41 -4.89
N ASN A 206 -10.76 -6.07 -5.57
CA ASN A 206 -10.51 -5.89 -6.99
C ASN A 206 -10.48 -7.26 -7.69
N ALA A 207 -11.54 -7.54 -8.43
CA ALA A 207 -11.74 -8.81 -9.12
C ALA A 207 -11.65 -8.60 -10.62
N GLY A 208 -10.62 -9.15 -11.26
CA GLY A 208 -10.37 -9.02 -12.70
C GLY A 208 -10.18 -10.37 -13.37
N ARG A 209 -10.84 -10.57 -14.51
CA ARG A 209 -10.85 -11.83 -15.27
C ARG A 209 -10.59 -11.55 -16.74
N ARG A 210 -9.83 -12.44 -17.37
CA ARG A 210 -9.50 -12.36 -18.80
C ARG A 210 -9.82 -13.68 -19.46
N GLN A 211 -10.58 -13.61 -20.54
CA GLN A 211 -10.74 -14.73 -21.45
C GLN A 211 -9.61 -14.71 -22.46
N TRP A 212 -8.84 -15.78 -22.47
CA TRP A 212 -7.75 -15.99 -23.43
C TRP A 212 -8.19 -16.97 -24.52
N ALA A 213 -7.74 -16.73 -25.74
CA ALA A 213 -7.86 -17.66 -26.86
C ALA A 213 -6.47 -17.91 -27.48
N LEU A 214 -6.31 -19.06 -28.12
CA LEU A 214 -5.11 -19.37 -28.91
C LEU A 214 -5.46 -19.17 -30.39
N PHE A 215 -4.77 -18.27 -31.06
CA PHE A 215 -4.92 -17.99 -32.48
C PHE A 215 -3.54 -17.99 -33.15
N GLU A 216 -3.36 -18.83 -34.15
CA GLU A 216 -2.06 -19.00 -34.86
C GLU A 216 -0.85 -19.20 -33.92
N GLY A 217 -1.03 -19.95 -32.83
CA GLY A 217 0.01 -20.18 -31.82
C GLY A 217 0.29 -19.00 -30.89
N GLN A 218 -0.40 -17.87 -31.06
CA GLN A 218 -0.33 -16.73 -30.15
C GLN A 218 -1.50 -16.74 -29.16
N ARG A 219 -1.24 -16.32 -27.93
CA ARG A 219 -2.27 -16.19 -26.87
C ARG A 219 -2.83 -14.77 -26.91
N LEU A 220 -4.10 -14.63 -27.27
CA LEU A 220 -4.80 -13.35 -27.40
C LEU A 220 -5.85 -13.19 -26.30
N ILE A 221 -6.10 -11.96 -25.89
CA ILE A 221 -7.22 -11.63 -25.00
C ILE A 221 -8.44 -11.42 -25.89
N HIS A 222 -9.55 -12.10 -25.58
CA HIS A 222 -10.82 -11.91 -26.29
C HIS A 222 -11.79 -11.02 -25.50
N ARG A 223 -11.80 -11.17 -24.18
CA ARG A 223 -12.66 -10.43 -23.27
C ARG A 223 -11.92 -10.15 -21.98
N THR A 224 -12.17 -8.99 -21.41
CA THR A 224 -11.80 -8.66 -20.04
C THR A 224 -13.07 -8.24 -19.32
N THR A 225 -13.21 -8.69 -18.07
CA THR A 225 -14.20 -8.16 -17.14
C THR A 225 -13.50 -7.90 -15.83
N TRP A 226 -13.71 -6.75 -15.23
CA TRP A 226 -13.26 -6.48 -13.88
C TRP A 226 -14.28 -5.64 -13.14
N HIS A 227 -14.32 -5.79 -11.83
CA HIS A 227 -15.02 -4.90 -10.93
C HIS A 227 -14.21 -4.69 -9.67
N LYS A 228 -14.38 -3.52 -9.06
CA LYS A 228 -13.90 -3.23 -7.72
C LYS A 228 -15.04 -2.74 -6.86
N VAL A 229 -15.00 -3.14 -5.59
CA VAL A 229 -15.79 -2.54 -4.52
C VAL A 229 -14.80 -1.82 -3.64
N LYS A 230 -15.02 -0.53 -3.39
CA LYS A 230 -14.29 0.26 -2.41
C LYS A 230 -15.30 0.86 -1.45
N SER A 231 -14.90 1.15 -0.22
CA SER A 231 -15.77 1.74 0.78
C SER A 231 -15.09 2.89 1.51
N LEU A 232 -15.91 3.85 1.93
CA LEU A 232 -15.52 5.01 2.72
C LEU A 232 -16.55 5.21 3.82
N ILE A 233 -16.10 5.68 4.98
CA ILE A 233 -16.97 6.17 6.02
C ILE A 233 -17.06 7.69 5.92
N VAL A 234 -18.23 8.25 6.20
CA VAL A 234 -18.49 9.69 6.24
C VAL A 234 -19.46 10.01 7.37
N ALA A 235 -19.44 11.23 7.90
CA ALA A 235 -20.52 11.68 8.79
C ALA A 235 -21.87 11.62 8.06
N SER A 236 -22.93 11.11 8.71
CA SER A 236 -24.25 10.92 8.08
C SER A 236 -24.80 12.21 7.45
N ARG A 237 -24.57 13.36 8.12
CA ARG A 237 -24.94 14.69 7.61
C ARG A 237 -24.31 15.06 6.25
N ASP A 238 -23.20 14.42 5.88
CA ASP A 238 -22.43 14.68 4.66
C ASP A 238 -22.59 13.57 3.62
N ALA A 239 -23.32 12.48 3.92
CA ALA A 239 -23.47 11.33 3.04
C ALA A 239 -24.10 11.69 1.69
N ASP A 240 -25.18 12.47 1.67
CA ASP A 240 -25.82 12.92 0.41
C ASP A 240 -24.88 13.78 -0.45
N ARG A 241 -24.05 14.61 0.21
CA ARG A 241 -23.05 15.45 -0.47
C ARG A 241 -21.94 14.58 -1.06
N LEU A 242 -21.51 13.55 -0.34
CA LEU A 242 -20.51 12.59 -0.81
C LEU A 242 -21.03 11.82 -2.03
N VAL A 243 -22.25 11.26 -1.95
CA VAL A 243 -22.88 10.55 -3.08
C VAL A 243 -22.97 11.44 -4.31
N THR A 244 -23.42 12.69 -4.14
CA THR A 244 -23.51 13.65 -5.25
C THR A 244 -22.14 13.93 -5.87
N ARG A 245 -21.09 14.01 -5.06
CA ARG A 245 -19.72 14.26 -5.52
C ARG A 245 -19.16 13.07 -6.28
N LEU A 246 -19.22 11.87 -5.71
CA LEU A 246 -18.66 10.66 -6.33
C LEU A 246 -19.36 10.32 -7.65
N ASN A 247 -20.65 10.65 -7.79
CA ASN A 247 -21.36 10.53 -9.07
C ASN A 247 -20.85 11.51 -10.16
N ARG A 248 -20.29 12.66 -9.77
CA ARG A 248 -19.82 13.69 -10.72
C ARG A 248 -18.33 13.63 -11.02
N GLN A 249 -17.53 13.10 -10.10
CA GLN A 249 -16.08 13.11 -10.19
C GLN A 249 -15.53 11.68 -10.27
N GLU A 250 -15.37 11.19 -11.49
CA GLU A 250 -14.82 9.85 -11.79
C GLU A 250 -13.50 9.59 -11.06
N HIS A 251 -12.58 10.54 -11.04
CA HIS A 251 -11.29 10.36 -10.35
C HIS A 251 -11.46 10.09 -8.85
N GLN A 252 -12.32 10.84 -8.15
CA GLN A 252 -12.56 10.65 -6.72
C GLN A 252 -13.32 9.35 -6.41
N ARG A 253 -14.16 8.90 -7.34
CA ARG A 253 -14.89 7.63 -7.25
C ARG A 253 -13.96 6.43 -7.43
N ASP A 254 -13.06 6.53 -8.40
CA ASP A 254 -12.22 5.41 -8.84
C ASP A 254 -10.90 5.34 -8.05
N HIS A 255 -10.47 6.46 -7.46
CA HIS A 255 -9.29 6.57 -6.61
C HIS A 255 -9.66 7.26 -5.30
N PRO A 256 -10.42 6.59 -4.41
CA PRO A 256 -10.71 7.13 -3.10
C PRO A 256 -9.41 7.29 -2.27
N PRO A 257 -9.41 8.14 -1.24
CA PRO A 257 -8.31 8.25 -0.28
C PRO A 257 -7.83 6.89 0.25
N GLU A 258 -6.51 6.74 0.35
CA GLU A 258 -5.85 5.52 0.85
C GLU A 258 -5.03 5.85 2.10
N VAL A 259 -4.96 4.90 3.04
CA VAL A 259 -4.13 5.07 4.25
C VAL A 259 -2.66 4.95 3.88
N SER A 260 -1.90 6.03 4.04
CA SER A 260 -0.45 6.00 3.83
C SER A 260 0.26 5.39 5.04
N LEU A 261 0.82 4.19 4.87
CA LEU A 261 1.56 3.49 5.93
C LEU A 261 3.06 3.76 5.84
N ASN A 262 3.71 3.76 7.00
CA ASN A 262 5.16 3.70 7.07
C ASN A 262 5.64 2.28 6.75
N TYR A 263 6.43 2.13 5.69
CA TYR A 263 7.01 0.86 5.24
C TYR A 263 7.81 0.10 6.32
N TYR A 264 8.40 0.83 7.28
CA TYR A 264 9.21 0.23 8.35
C TYR A 264 8.43 0.04 9.66
N ALA A 265 7.11 0.22 9.66
CA ALA A 265 6.29 -0.09 10.83
C ALA A 265 5.99 -1.61 10.88
N TYR A 266 5.87 -2.16 12.09
CA TYR A 266 5.49 -3.57 12.26
C TYR A 266 3.98 -3.72 12.41
N LEU A 267 3.39 -4.70 11.75
CA LEU A 267 1.94 -4.92 11.77
C LEU A 267 1.40 -5.22 13.17
N GLY A 268 2.16 -5.95 14.00
CA GLY A 268 1.76 -6.22 15.39
C GLY A 268 1.78 -4.98 16.30
N GLU A 269 2.41 -3.90 15.85
CA GLU A 269 2.40 -2.58 16.50
C GLU A 269 1.24 -1.69 16.02
N TYR A 270 0.44 -2.17 15.07
CA TYR A 270 -0.65 -1.42 14.46
C TYR A 270 -1.91 -1.34 15.34
N PRO A 271 -2.60 -0.19 15.39
CA PRO A 271 -2.18 1.17 14.99
C PRO A 271 -1.64 1.99 16.17
N TRP A 272 -1.28 1.36 17.30
CA TRP A 272 -1.02 2.04 18.58
C TRP A 272 0.38 2.62 18.71
N HIS A 273 1.34 2.12 17.94
CA HIS A 273 2.74 2.51 18.08
C HIS A 273 3.07 3.82 17.36
N PRO A 274 4.04 4.63 17.84
CA PRO A 274 4.41 5.91 17.22
C PRO A 274 4.80 5.85 15.74
N SER A 275 5.21 4.69 15.22
CA SER A 275 5.46 4.48 13.79
C SER A 275 4.22 4.72 12.91
N TYR A 276 3.03 4.66 13.50
CA TYR A 276 1.73 4.96 12.88
C TYR A 276 1.16 6.31 13.32
N GLY A 277 1.90 7.09 14.14
CA GLY A 277 1.40 8.34 14.74
C GLY A 277 1.20 9.51 13.76
N GLU A 278 1.78 9.43 12.55
CA GLU A 278 1.57 10.41 11.49
C GLU A 278 0.33 10.10 10.61
N ILE A 279 -0.37 9.00 10.87
CA ILE A 279 -1.55 8.62 10.08
C ILE A 279 -2.77 9.41 10.55
N GLU A 280 -3.32 10.21 9.64
CA GLU A 280 -4.62 10.83 9.80
C GLU A 280 -5.73 9.80 9.50
N ASP A 281 -6.75 9.77 10.35
CA ASP A 281 -7.88 8.83 10.18
C ASP A 281 -8.78 9.17 9.00
N GLY A 282 -8.89 10.46 8.67
CA GLY A 282 -9.77 10.97 7.65
C GLY A 282 -9.04 11.94 6.73
N GLU A 283 -9.50 12.00 5.49
CA GLU A 283 -8.96 12.88 4.45
C GLU A 283 -10.07 13.76 3.89
N ASP A 284 -9.77 15.03 3.70
CA ASP A 284 -10.67 15.98 3.07
C ASP A 284 -10.62 15.83 1.55
N ILE A 285 -11.70 15.31 0.97
CA ILE A 285 -11.83 15.28 -0.49
C ILE A 285 -12.46 16.58 -0.99
N GLY A 286 -11.95 17.09 -2.12
CA GLY A 286 -12.53 18.20 -2.88
C GLY A 286 -12.12 19.60 -2.42
N ALA A 287 -11.67 20.44 -3.36
CA ALA A 287 -11.10 21.77 -3.07
C ALA A 287 -12.11 22.81 -2.55
N THR A 288 -13.39 22.72 -2.93
CA THR A 288 -14.44 23.67 -2.51
C THR A 288 -15.47 22.95 -1.66
N ARG A 289 -15.68 23.42 -0.42
CA ARG A 289 -16.53 22.77 0.59
C ARG A 289 -16.12 21.31 0.77
N PRO A 290 -14.93 21.07 1.36
CA PRO A 290 -14.41 19.72 1.56
C PRO A 290 -15.40 18.85 2.34
N ILE A 291 -15.25 17.55 2.14
CA ILE A 291 -15.96 16.52 2.89
C ILE A 291 -14.88 15.60 3.44
N THR A 292 -14.79 15.50 4.76
CA THR A 292 -13.91 14.54 5.42
C THR A 292 -14.49 13.15 5.23
N VAL A 293 -13.69 12.26 4.65
CA VAL A 293 -14.02 10.84 4.51
C VAL A 293 -12.95 10.01 5.21
N TYR A 294 -13.33 8.86 5.72
CA TYR A 294 -12.45 7.95 6.44
C TYR A 294 -12.28 6.69 5.60
N PRO A 295 -11.06 6.38 5.12
CA PRO A 295 -10.76 5.09 4.52
C PRO A 295 -11.12 3.94 5.47
N THR A 296 -11.53 2.81 4.91
CA THR A 296 -11.99 1.64 5.67
C THR A 296 -10.92 0.55 5.76
N VAL A 297 -9.95 0.57 4.85
CA VAL A 297 -8.85 -0.39 4.78
C VAL A 297 -7.50 0.33 4.65
N ALA A 298 -6.44 -0.39 4.98
CA ALA A 298 -5.07 -0.02 4.70
C ALA A 298 -4.36 -1.21 4.04
N ASP A 299 -3.47 -0.91 3.09
CA ASP A 299 -2.73 -1.92 2.34
C ASP A 299 -1.23 -1.84 2.66
N MET A 300 -0.61 -3.00 2.85
CA MET A 300 0.83 -3.11 3.06
C MET A 300 1.41 -4.21 2.18
N ARG A 301 2.50 -3.90 1.49
CA ARG A 301 3.22 -4.87 0.68
C ARG A 301 4.35 -5.50 1.47
N SER A 302 4.30 -6.82 1.63
CA SER A 302 5.41 -7.62 2.15
C SER A 302 6.26 -8.10 0.98
N GLU A 303 7.47 -7.59 0.85
CA GLU A 303 8.33 -7.89 -0.30
C GLU A 303 9.39 -8.94 0.02
N ARG A 304 9.42 -10.01 -0.78
CA ARG A 304 10.54 -10.95 -0.85
C ARG A 304 11.71 -10.29 -1.59
N ALA A 305 12.32 -9.31 -0.95
CA ALA A 305 13.43 -8.54 -1.46
C ALA A 305 14.45 -8.24 -0.36
N GLY A 306 15.67 -7.88 -0.76
CA GLY A 306 16.73 -7.49 0.16
C GLY A 306 17.14 -8.63 1.10
N HIS A 307 17.12 -8.36 2.40
CA HIS A 307 17.60 -9.27 3.45
C HIS A 307 16.48 -10.10 4.09
N ASN A 308 15.23 -9.91 3.67
CA ASN A 308 14.09 -10.64 4.23
C ASN A 308 13.90 -12.01 3.57
N TYR A 309 14.36 -13.06 4.25
CA TYR A 309 14.16 -14.46 3.86
C TYR A 309 13.11 -15.17 4.72
N SER A 310 12.29 -14.44 5.50
CA SER A 310 11.21 -15.05 6.30
C SER A 310 9.99 -15.41 5.45
N ILE A 311 9.86 -14.84 4.24
CA ILE A 311 8.74 -15.07 3.33
C ILE A 311 9.19 -15.77 2.03
N GLU A 312 8.33 -16.62 1.49
CA GLU A 312 8.57 -17.40 0.27
C GLU A 312 8.41 -16.54 -0.98
N ASP A 313 7.38 -15.68 -1.00
CA ASP A 313 6.97 -14.82 -2.11
C ASP A 313 6.55 -13.44 -1.59
N SER A 314 6.59 -12.41 -2.47
CA SER A 314 6.00 -11.11 -2.14
C SER A 314 4.47 -11.18 -2.20
N PHE A 315 3.79 -10.57 -1.24
CA PHE A 315 2.33 -10.51 -1.18
C PHE A 315 1.85 -9.18 -0.62
N ASP A 316 0.63 -8.81 -0.98
CA ASP A 316 -0.05 -7.63 -0.45
C ASP A 316 -0.97 -8.08 0.70
N LEU A 317 -1.06 -7.25 1.73
CA LEU A 317 -1.87 -7.46 2.93
C LEU A 317 -2.87 -6.31 3.04
N THR A 318 -4.16 -6.63 3.04
CA THR A 318 -5.23 -5.65 3.29
C THR A 318 -5.78 -5.87 4.70
N PHE A 319 -5.81 -4.81 5.51
CA PHE A 319 -6.27 -4.84 6.89
C PHE A 319 -7.14 -3.62 7.22
N PRO A 320 -7.86 -3.58 8.36
CA PRO A 320 -8.81 -2.50 8.62
C PRO A 320 -8.04 -1.19 8.86
N ALA A 321 -8.57 -0.08 8.35
CA ALA A 321 -8.00 1.24 8.61
C ALA A 321 -7.98 1.56 10.11
N PRO A 322 -7.12 2.50 10.58
CA PRO A 322 -6.96 2.74 12.00
C PRO A 322 -8.25 3.21 12.69
N SER A 323 -9.10 3.93 11.97
CA SER A 323 -10.43 4.37 12.40
C SER A 323 -11.36 3.18 12.69
N ILE A 324 -11.37 2.14 11.85
CA ILE A 324 -12.12 0.88 12.07
C ILE A 324 -11.54 0.11 13.25
N VAL A 325 -10.21 0.02 13.33
CA VAL A 325 -9.55 -0.67 14.46
C VAL A 325 -9.92 -0.02 15.79
N ARG A 326 -9.82 1.30 15.88
CA ARG A 326 -10.19 2.05 17.09
C ARG A 326 -11.69 1.96 17.38
N GLY A 327 -12.52 2.16 16.35
CA GLY A 327 -13.97 2.18 16.47
C GLY A 327 -14.59 0.87 16.93
N LEU A 328 -14.05 -0.26 16.46
CA LEU A 328 -14.52 -1.61 16.83
C LEU A 328 -13.67 -2.26 17.93
N GLY A 329 -12.66 -1.56 18.47
CA GLY A 329 -11.76 -2.10 19.50
C GLY A 329 -10.99 -3.34 19.04
N LEU A 330 -10.50 -3.32 17.80
CA LEU A 330 -9.85 -4.47 17.18
C LEU A 330 -8.36 -4.55 17.54
N ARG A 331 -7.83 -5.76 17.41
CA ARG A 331 -6.39 -6.02 17.41
C ARG A 331 -6.09 -7.19 16.48
N LEU A 332 -4.87 -7.24 15.95
CA LEU A 332 -4.40 -8.42 15.24
C LEU A 332 -4.44 -9.63 16.19
N ALA A 333 -5.05 -10.74 15.75
CA ALA A 333 -5.19 -11.94 16.56
C ALA A 333 -3.85 -12.63 16.77
N ASN A 334 -3.10 -12.82 15.68
CA ASN A 334 -1.76 -13.41 15.64
C ASN A 334 -1.10 -13.09 14.28
N GLY A 335 0.16 -13.48 14.10
CA GLY A 335 0.89 -13.28 12.83
C GLY A 335 0.66 -14.33 11.75
N TYR A 336 -0.08 -15.41 12.03
CA TYR A 336 -0.32 -16.52 11.11
C TYR A 336 -1.55 -16.34 10.22
N ALA A 337 -2.46 -15.44 10.63
CA ALA A 337 -3.66 -15.09 9.89
C ALA A 337 -3.92 -13.58 10.03
N LEU A 338 -4.41 -12.95 8.98
CA LEU A 338 -4.79 -11.52 8.98
C LEU A 338 -6.17 -11.27 9.62
N ASN A 339 -6.42 -11.97 10.73
CA ASN A 339 -7.66 -11.87 11.47
C ASN A 339 -7.54 -10.79 12.54
N PHE A 340 -8.46 -9.83 12.51
CA PHE A 340 -8.61 -8.81 13.54
C PHE A 340 -9.79 -9.16 14.43
N VAL A 341 -9.50 -9.24 15.72
CA VAL A 341 -10.47 -9.67 16.74
C VAL A 341 -10.82 -8.52 17.68
N ASP A 342 -12.06 -8.53 18.18
CA ASP A 342 -12.47 -7.67 19.28
C ASP A 342 -11.84 -8.09 20.61
N ALA A 343 -12.14 -7.35 21.69
CA ALA A 343 -11.68 -7.66 23.04
C ALA A 343 -12.12 -9.06 23.53
N GLY A 344 -13.23 -9.58 23.01
CA GLY A 344 -13.73 -10.93 23.31
C GLY A 344 -13.05 -12.05 22.51
N GLY A 345 -12.16 -11.71 21.58
CA GLY A 345 -11.49 -12.66 20.70
C GLY A 345 -12.32 -13.09 19.48
N THR A 346 -13.44 -12.43 19.22
CA THR A 346 -14.28 -12.72 18.04
C THR A 346 -13.70 -12.03 16.82
N VAL A 347 -13.50 -12.76 15.71
CA VAL A 347 -13.02 -12.17 14.46
C VAL A 347 -14.07 -11.19 13.92
N ARG A 348 -13.68 -9.93 13.77
CA ARG A 348 -14.52 -8.85 13.23
C ARG A 348 -14.04 -8.33 11.89
N PHE A 349 -12.80 -8.62 11.50
CA PHE A 349 -12.29 -8.30 10.17
C PHE A 349 -11.32 -9.38 9.71
N GLN A 350 -11.32 -9.67 8.41
CA GLN A 350 -10.35 -10.56 7.76
C GLN A 350 -10.18 -10.22 6.28
N ASP A 351 -9.03 -10.60 5.71
CA ASP A 351 -8.90 -10.87 4.27
C ASP A 351 -8.87 -12.40 4.08
N PRO A 352 -9.96 -13.03 3.59
CA PRO A 352 -10.01 -14.48 3.45
C PRO A 352 -8.94 -15.03 2.50
N SER A 353 -8.40 -14.21 1.59
CA SER A 353 -7.38 -14.63 0.62
C SER A 353 -6.02 -14.95 1.25
N ALA A 354 -5.80 -14.51 2.50
CA ALA A 354 -4.62 -14.87 3.27
C ALA A 354 -4.52 -16.39 3.47
N GLU A 355 -5.66 -17.07 3.60
CA GLU A 355 -5.73 -18.51 3.91
C GLU A 355 -6.48 -19.34 2.84
N GLN A 356 -7.31 -18.70 2.03
CA GLN A 356 -8.17 -19.36 1.04
C GLN A 356 -7.87 -18.84 -0.37
N LYS A 357 -7.99 -19.70 -1.40
CA LYS A 357 -7.76 -19.26 -2.79
C LYS A 357 -8.84 -18.29 -3.24
N GLY A 358 -8.42 -17.10 -3.68
CA GLY A 358 -9.32 -16.12 -4.26
C GLY A 358 -8.62 -14.80 -4.56
N PHE A 359 -9.42 -13.80 -4.92
CA PHE A 359 -8.97 -12.41 -4.92
C PHE A 359 -8.79 -11.94 -3.48
N SER A 360 -7.80 -11.07 -3.25
CA SER A 360 -7.75 -10.30 -2.00
C SER A 360 -9.02 -9.48 -1.85
N GLY A 361 -9.61 -9.54 -0.67
CA GLY A 361 -10.84 -8.84 -0.37
C GLY A 361 -11.02 -8.67 1.13
N ALA A 362 -11.12 -7.42 1.57
CA ALA A 362 -11.32 -7.07 2.96
C ALA A 362 -12.80 -7.20 3.33
N VAL A 363 -13.09 -7.97 4.37
CA VAL A 363 -14.44 -8.10 4.90
C VAL A 363 -14.49 -7.76 6.39
N VAL A 364 -15.58 -7.12 6.81
CA VAL A 364 -15.83 -6.73 8.20
C VAL A 364 -17.17 -7.26 8.68
N ASP A 365 -17.27 -7.56 9.97
CA ASP A 365 -18.49 -8.00 10.63
C ASP A 365 -19.60 -6.97 10.42
N ARG A 366 -20.68 -7.41 9.78
CA ARG A 366 -21.77 -6.53 9.36
C ARG A 366 -22.43 -5.85 10.55
N ASP A 367 -22.82 -6.62 11.55
CA ASP A 367 -23.69 -6.14 12.61
C ASP A 367 -22.89 -5.25 13.59
N ALA A 368 -21.63 -5.60 13.87
CA ALA A 368 -20.72 -4.75 14.65
C ALA A 368 -20.42 -3.41 13.96
N THR A 369 -20.16 -3.44 12.65
CA THR A 369 -19.86 -2.22 11.87
C THR A 369 -21.06 -1.30 11.78
N LEU A 370 -22.26 -1.85 11.56
CA LEU A 370 -23.49 -1.05 11.51
C LEU A 370 -23.82 -0.41 12.86
N ALA A 371 -23.64 -1.14 13.95
CA ALA A 371 -23.81 -0.59 15.30
C ALA A 371 -22.82 0.56 15.55
N TYR A 372 -21.55 0.36 15.23
CA TYR A 372 -20.53 1.41 15.33
C TYR A 372 -20.89 2.66 14.51
N CYS A 373 -21.30 2.49 13.26
CA CYS A 373 -21.69 3.62 12.41
C CYS A 373 -22.89 4.38 13.00
N GLN A 374 -23.90 3.65 13.48
CA GLN A 374 -25.10 4.24 14.07
C GLN A 374 -24.80 5.01 15.37
N GLU A 375 -23.95 4.48 16.23
CA GLU A 375 -23.57 5.10 17.51
C GLU A 375 -22.77 6.39 17.34
N ASN A 376 -22.12 6.58 16.18
CA ASN A 376 -21.21 7.69 15.92
C ASN A 376 -21.72 8.68 14.84
N ASP A 377 -22.99 8.59 14.43
CA ASP A 377 -23.58 9.38 13.34
C ASP A 377 -22.73 9.31 12.06
N LEU A 378 -22.33 8.09 11.70
CA LEU A 378 -21.55 7.77 10.51
C LEU A 378 -22.37 6.93 9.52
N GLU A 379 -22.01 7.03 8.24
CA GLU A 379 -22.52 6.19 7.16
C GLU A 379 -21.39 5.55 6.38
N LEU A 380 -21.57 4.29 6.03
CA LEU A 380 -20.69 3.55 5.12
C LEU A 380 -21.21 3.74 3.69
N VAL A 381 -20.32 4.21 2.81
CA VAL A 381 -20.61 4.49 1.40
C VAL A 381 -19.69 3.63 0.54
N TRP A 382 -20.27 2.88 -0.38
CA TRP A 382 -19.53 2.04 -1.32
C TRP A 382 -19.50 2.64 -2.71
N THR A 383 -18.40 2.45 -3.40
CA THR A 383 -18.31 2.59 -4.85
C THR A 383 -18.18 1.19 -5.44
N LEU A 384 -19.06 0.85 -6.38
CA LEU A 384 -18.86 -0.29 -7.27
C LEU A 384 -18.54 0.26 -8.64
N THR A 385 -17.43 -0.16 -9.22
CA THR A 385 -17.00 0.26 -10.55
C THR A 385 -16.45 -0.95 -11.30
N GLY A 386 -16.68 -1.02 -12.59
CA GLY A 386 -16.21 -2.14 -13.38
C GLY A 386 -16.33 -1.91 -14.87
N GLU A 387 -15.76 -2.84 -15.62
CA GLU A 387 -15.80 -2.83 -17.08
C GLU A 387 -16.10 -4.24 -17.62
N LYS A 388 -16.69 -4.26 -18.82
CA LYS A 388 -16.60 -5.36 -19.77
C LYS A 388 -15.99 -4.84 -21.06
N SER A 389 -14.92 -5.44 -21.54
CA SER A 389 -14.26 -5.00 -22.77
C SER A 389 -13.95 -6.18 -23.70
N VAL A 390 -13.97 -5.90 -25.01
CA VAL A 390 -13.72 -6.88 -26.07
C VAL A 390 -12.42 -6.55 -26.77
N HIS A 391 -11.65 -7.59 -27.04
CA HIS A 391 -10.32 -7.52 -27.63
C HIS A 391 -10.18 -8.60 -28.71
N GLY A 392 -9.29 -8.40 -29.68
CA GLY A 392 -9.04 -9.35 -30.77
C GLY A 392 -7.58 -9.37 -31.24
N GLY A 393 -6.66 -8.75 -30.51
CA GLY A 393 -5.28 -8.54 -30.95
C GLY A 393 -4.26 -8.66 -29.81
N ARG A 394 -2.99 -8.40 -30.14
CA ARG A 394 -1.90 -8.28 -29.14
C ARG A 394 -2.23 -7.18 -28.13
N PRO A 395 -1.69 -7.22 -26.89
CA PRO A 395 -1.92 -6.16 -25.92
C PRO A 395 -1.51 -4.79 -26.50
N HIS A 396 -2.41 -3.80 -26.34
CA HIS A 396 -2.30 -2.37 -26.72
C HIS A 396 -2.68 -2.00 -28.17
N GLY A 397 -3.87 -1.39 -28.30
CA GLY A 397 -4.26 -0.51 -29.42
C GLY A 397 -4.92 -1.17 -30.64
N HIS A 398 -4.65 -2.45 -30.88
CA HIS A 398 -5.10 -3.20 -32.07
C HIS A 398 -6.31 -4.10 -31.78
N ALA A 399 -7.24 -4.20 -32.74
CA ALA A 399 -8.44 -5.05 -32.65
C ALA A 399 -9.27 -4.89 -31.35
N TRP A 400 -9.35 -3.67 -30.81
CA TRP A 400 -10.22 -3.37 -29.66
C TRP A 400 -11.67 -3.21 -30.13
N GLY A 401 -12.61 -3.84 -29.42
CA GLY A 401 -14.03 -3.93 -29.80
C GLY A 401 -14.97 -2.99 -29.07
N GLY A 402 -14.43 -2.17 -28.18
CA GLY A 402 -15.20 -1.31 -27.29
C GLY A 402 -15.25 -1.84 -25.86
N MET A 403 -15.92 -1.05 -25.02
CA MET A 403 -16.04 -1.29 -23.60
C MET A 403 -17.36 -0.74 -23.07
N LEU A 404 -17.98 -1.51 -22.18
CA LEU A 404 -19.08 -1.08 -21.33
C LEU A 404 -18.52 -0.90 -19.91
N GLU A 405 -18.50 0.34 -19.44
CA GLU A 405 -18.21 0.70 -18.07
C GLU A 405 -19.51 0.72 -17.28
N TYR A 406 -19.46 0.31 -16.02
CA TYR A 406 -20.56 0.43 -15.07
C TYR A 406 -20.04 0.93 -13.74
N TRP A 407 -20.81 1.81 -13.10
CA TRP A 407 -20.47 2.33 -11.78
C TRP A 407 -21.72 2.62 -10.96
N GLY A 408 -21.60 2.62 -9.64
CA GLY A 408 -22.67 3.02 -8.74
C GLY A 408 -22.14 3.39 -7.38
N ILE A 409 -22.86 4.27 -6.70
CA ILE A 409 -22.59 4.67 -5.31
C ILE A 409 -23.71 4.12 -4.45
N TYR A 410 -23.35 3.38 -3.42
CA TYR A 410 -24.29 2.66 -2.58
C TYR A 410 -24.14 3.03 -1.12
N ARG A 411 -25.25 3.01 -0.39
CA ARG A 411 -25.30 3.24 1.05
C ARG A 411 -26.17 2.20 1.71
N LEU A 412 -25.83 1.82 2.92
CA LEU A 412 -26.61 0.90 3.72
C LEU A 412 -27.34 1.69 4.81
N SER A 413 -28.64 1.91 4.64
CA SER A 413 -29.50 2.57 5.64
C SER A 413 -30.57 1.60 6.11
N SER A 414 -30.76 1.47 7.43
CA SER A 414 -31.81 0.63 8.01
C SER A 414 -31.82 -0.82 7.48
N SER A 415 -30.64 -1.40 7.23
CA SER A 415 -30.44 -2.73 6.63
C SER A 415 -30.88 -2.89 5.16
N GLN A 416 -31.11 -1.80 4.44
CA GLN A 416 -31.34 -1.84 2.99
C GLN A 416 -30.22 -1.10 2.25
N LEU A 417 -29.58 -1.81 1.33
CA LEU A 417 -28.64 -1.22 0.39
C LEU A 417 -29.41 -0.38 -0.64
N SER A 418 -29.03 0.89 -0.79
CA SER A 418 -29.66 1.84 -1.70
C SER A 418 -28.60 2.45 -2.62
N GLY A 419 -28.92 2.56 -3.90
CA GLY A 419 -28.04 3.10 -4.94
C GLY A 419 -28.50 2.66 -6.32
N THR A 420 -27.91 3.24 -7.36
CA THR A 420 -28.24 2.95 -8.75
C THR A 420 -26.98 2.61 -9.51
N LEU A 421 -27.06 1.59 -10.38
CA LEU A 421 -25.99 1.24 -11.29
C LEU A 421 -26.16 2.04 -12.59
N GLU A 422 -25.15 2.82 -12.92
CA GLU A 422 -25.03 3.62 -14.14
C GLU A 422 -24.12 2.90 -15.15
N PHE A 423 -24.24 3.27 -16.43
CA PHE A 423 -23.48 2.67 -17.52
C PHE A 423 -22.90 3.73 -18.47
N GLY A 424 -21.70 3.47 -18.96
CA GLY A 424 -21.03 4.26 -19.99
C GLY A 424 -20.46 3.36 -21.07
N GLU A 425 -20.45 3.81 -22.32
CA GLU A 425 -19.94 3.05 -23.45
C GLU A 425 -18.78 3.79 -24.10
N LYS A 426 -17.70 3.06 -24.41
CA LYS A 426 -16.59 3.54 -25.23
C LYS A 426 -16.52 2.69 -26.51
N HIS A 427 -16.64 3.35 -27.65
CA HIS A 427 -16.68 2.69 -28.95
C HIS A 427 -15.30 2.66 -29.62
N PRO A 428 -14.98 1.58 -30.36
CA PRO A 428 -13.74 1.49 -31.10
C PRO A 428 -13.71 2.44 -32.29
N ARG A 429 -12.50 2.80 -32.73
CA ARG A 429 -12.31 3.46 -34.03
C ARG A 429 -12.67 2.48 -35.16
N PRO A 430 -13.12 2.95 -36.33
CA PRO A 430 -13.49 2.08 -37.46
C PRO A 430 -12.43 1.03 -37.81
N GLU A 431 -11.16 1.43 -37.87
CA GLU A 431 -10.02 0.53 -38.14
C GLU A 431 -9.87 -0.60 -37.10
N GLN A 432 -10.09 -0.28 -35.82
CA GLN A 432 -10.01 -1.27 -34.74
C GLN A 432 -11.16 -2.28 -34.82
N LEU A 433 -12.34 -1.81 -35.21
CA LEU A 433 -13.51 -2.65 -35.39
C LEU A 433 -13.35 -3.58 -36.60
N GLU A 434 -12.83 -3.07 -37.73
CA GLU A 434 -12.52 -3.89 -38.90
C GLU A 434 -11.49 -4.97 -38.55
N GLU A 435 -10.41 -4.60 -37.85
CA GLU A 435 -9.38 -5.55 -37.41
C GLU A 435 -9.96 -6.61 -36.46
N LEU A 436 -10.81 -6.24 -35.50
CA LEU A 436 -11.48 -7.19 -34.62
C LEU A 436 -12.39 -8.16 -35.40
N LEU A 437 -13.15 -7.65 -36.37
CA LEU A 437 -14.07 -8.48 -37.15
C LEU A 437 -13.34 -9.43 -38.11
N ALA A 438 -12.10 -9.11 -38.48
CA ALA A 438 -11.23 -9.96 -39.28
C ALA A 438 -10.54 -11.08 -38.47
N ASN A 439 -10.49 -10.98 -37.14
CA ASN A 439 -9.81 -11.94 -36.26
C ASN A 439 -10.81 -12.76 -35.42
N PRO A 440 -11.00 -14.07 -35.72
CA PRO A 440 -12.08 -14.90 -35.15
C PRO A 440 -12.03 -15.15 -33.65
#